data_AF-A0A4Q5RZV4-F1
#
_entry.id   AF-A0A4Q5RZV4-F1
#
_cell.length_a   1.000
_cell.length_b   1.000
_cell.length_c   1.000
_cell.angle_alpha   90.00
_cell.angle_beta   90.00
_cell.angle_gamma   90.00
#
_symmetry.space_group_name_H-M   'P 1'
#
loop_
_entity.id
_entity.type
_entity.pdbx_description
1 polymer ?
#
loop_
_entity_poly.entity_id
_entity_poly.type
_entity_poly.pdbx_seq_one_letter_code
_entity_poly.pdbx_strand_id
1 'polypeptide(L)'
;MDDKTEAPEALSRAQRFLIFTGSAGLLLAMATDALAVLGRHAGFAVIGSIEIFQMTIVVALSSAVLLVSLMNGHATVDMIVGRASDRTKFLLAQIGRVALAITFGLIAFGSIWVAYDLWPTTEMTELLSIRVAPFRLVWIIACALAALHFAAAFVRGLRR
;
A
#
# COMPACT_ATOMS: atom_id res chain seq x y z
N MET A 1 -30.24 26.21 -12.39
CA MET A 1 -29.74 25.49 -11.19
C MET A 1 -29.56 24.07 -11.66
N ASP A 2 -28.50 23.85 -12.44
CA ASP A 2 -28.26 22.59 -13.13
C ASP A 2 -27.52 21.65 -12.19
N ASP A 3 -28.31 20.91 -11.40
CA ASP A 3 -27.85 19.72 -10.69
C ASP A 3 -27.56 18.64 -11.73
N LYS A 4 -26.37 18.67 -12.33
CA LYS A 4 -25.82 17.48 -12.96
C LYS A 4 -25.41 16.56 -11.82
N THR A 5 -26.33 15.67 -11.45
CA THR A 5 -26.04 14.49 -10.66
C THR A 5 -25.04 13.64 -11.47
N GLU A 6 -23.75 13.94 -11.35
CA GLU A 6 -22.69 13.16 -11.99
C GLU A 6 -22.80 11.73 -11.44
N ALA A 7 -23.20 10.80 -12.30
CA ALA A 7 -23.22 9.38 -11.95
C ALA A 7 -21.81 9.01 -11.43
N PRO A 8 -21.71 8.28 -10.29
CA PRO A 8 -20.42 7.97 -9.70
C PRO A 8 -19.55 7.27 -10.74
N GLU A 9 -18.35 7.83 -10.97
CA GLU A 9 -17.39 7.33 -11.95
C GLU A 9 -17.17 5.84 -11.70
N ALA A 10 -17.52 5.01 -12.69
CA ALA A 10 -17.54 3.57 -12.50
C ALA A 10 -16.11 3.05 -12.23
N LEU A 11 -15.87 2.56 -11.01
CA LEU A 11 -14.58 2.00 -10.62
C LEU A 11 -14.09 0.96 -11.63
N SER A 12 -12.85 1.12 -12.08
CA SER A 12 -12.18 0.15 -12.95
C SER A 12 -12.08 -1.22 -12.27
N ARG A 13 -11.98 -2.28 -13.07
CA ARG A 13 -11.82 -3.65 -12.55
C ARG A 13 -10.62 -3.78 -11.60
N ALA A 14 -9.52 -3.10 -11.92
CA ALA A 14 -8.33 -3.07 -11.07
C ALA A 14 -8.61 -2.40 -9.71
N GLN A 15 -9.26 -1.24 -9.69
CA GLN A 15 -9.63 -0.55 -8.44
C GLN A 15 -10.56 -1.40 -7.58
N ARG A 16 -11.57 -2.04 -8.18
CA ARG A 16 -12.47 -2.96 -7.45
C ARG A 16 -11.72 -4.12 -6.82
N PHE A 17 -10.79 -4.72 -7.57
CA PHE A 17 -9.95 -5.80 -7.07
C PHE A 17 -9.05 -5.35 -5.90
N LEU A 18 -8.41 -4.19 -6.02
CA LEU A 18 -7.59 -3.60 -4.95
C LEU A 18 -8.43 -3.26 -3.71
N ILE A 19 -9.62 -2.69 -3.87
CA ILE A 19 -10.54 -2.41 -2.76
C ILE A 19 -10.94 -3.72 -2.07
N PHE A 20 -11.31 -4.74 -2.83
CA PHE A 20 -11.74 -6.02 -2.28
C PHE A 20 -10.61 -6.70 -1.50
N THR A 21 -9.46 -6.89 -2.14
CA THR A 21 -8.29 -7.53 -1.50
C THR A 21 -7.76 -6.72 -0.33
N GLY A 22 -7.72 -5.40 -0.46
CA GLY A 22 -7.30 -4.48 0.59
C GLY A 22 -8.22 -4.53 1.81
N SER A 23 -9.52 -4.45 1.58
CA SER A 23 -10.54 -4.51 2.65
C SER A 23 -10.54 -5.87 3.33
N ALA A 24 -10.46 -6.97 2.57
CA ALA A 24 -10.39 -8.31 3.12
C ALA A 24 -9.14 -8.50 4.00
N GLY A 25 -7.97 -8.08 3.51
CA GLY A 25 -6.73 -8.11 4.29
C GLY A 25 -6.82 -7.28 5.58
N LEU A 26 -7.38 -6.07 5.49
CA LEU A 26 -7.52 -5.17 6.64
C LEU A 26 -8.50 -5.73 7.69
N LEU A 27 -9.64 -6.29 7.25
CA LEU A 27 -10.61 -6.92 8.15
C LEU A 27 -10.01 -8.14 8.86
N LEU A 28 -9.22 -8.96 8.14
CA LEU A 28 -8.54 -10.10 8.73
C LEU A 28 -7.46 -9.67 9.73
N ALA A 29 -6.68 -8.65 9.41
CA ALA A 29 -5.70 -8.07 10.32
C ALA A 29 -6.38 -7.55 11.61
N MET A 30 -7.45 -6.76 11.46
CA MET A 30 -8.24 -6.25 12.58
C MET A 30 -8.86 -7.37 13.42
N ALA A 31 -9.46 -8.38 12.77
CA ALA A 31 -10.07 -9.51 13.46
C ALA A 31 -9.03 -10.32 14.25
N THR A 32 -7.85 -10.51 13.69
CA THR A 32 -6.74 -11.22 14.34
C THR A 32 -6.28 -10.49 15.60
N ASP A 33 -6.11 -9.17 15.52
CA ASP A 33 -5.74 -8.35 16.68
C ASP A 33 -6.84 -8.32 17.75
N ALA A 34 -8.11 -8.17 17.33
CA ALA A 34 -9.25 -8.20 18.24
C ALA A 34 -9.35 -9.54 18.97
N LEU A 35 -9.22 -10.66 18.25
CA LEU A 35 -9.22 -12.00 18.84
C LEU A 35 -8.04 -12.19 19.79
N ALA A 36 -6.85 -11.69 19.45
CA ALA A 36 -5.69 -11.78 20.33
C ALA A 36 -5.88 -11.00 21.64
N VAL A 37 -6.50 -9.82 21.58
CA VAL A 37 -6.82 -9.02 22.77
C VAL A 37 -7.92 -9.69 23.59
N LEU A 38 -9.02 -10.10 22.96
CA LEU A 38 -10.13 -10.77 23.65
C LEU A 38 -9.71 -12.09 24.28
N GLY A 39 -8.90 -12.88 23.57
CA GLY A 39 -8.34 -14.12 24.10
C GLY A 39 -7.56 -13.89 25.39
N ARG A 40 -6.69 -12.87 25.42
CA ARG A 40 -5.94 -12.51 26.64
C ARG A 40 -6.85 -12.16 27.81
N HIS A 41 -7.97 -11.50 27.57
CA HIS A 41 -8.96 -11.20 28.61
C HIS A 41 -9.76 -12.45 29.04
N ALA A 42 -9.96 -13.40 28.14
CA ALA A 42 -10.60 -14.69 28.41
C ALA A 42 -9.65 -15.76 28.99
N GLY A 43 -8.37 -15.43 29.19
CA GLY A 43 -7.38 -16.32 29.82
C GLY A 43 -6.64 -17.27 28.88
N PHE A 44 -6.71 -17.07 27.55
CA PHE A 44 -5.94 -17.87 26.58
C PHE A 44 -5.15 -16.98 25.60
N ALA A 45 -3.99 -17.45 25.14
CA ALA A 45 -3.20 -16.74 24.15
C ALA A 45 -3.51 -17.26 22.74
N VAL A 46 -3.80 -16.35 21.81
CA VAL A 46 -3.91 -16.68 20.38
C VAL A 46 -2.49 -16.77 19.80
N ILE A 47 -1.96 -17.99 19.73
CA ILE A 47 -0.63 -18.25 19.18
C ILE A 47 -0.62 -17.93 17.68
N GLY A 48 0.44 -17.25 17.23
CA GLY A 48 0.62 -16.91 15.82
C GLY A 48 -0.23 -15.73 15.34
N SER A 49 -0.92 -15.02 16.24
CA SER A 49 -1.70 -13.83 15.87
C SER A 49 -0.86 -12.76 15.15
N ILE A 50 0.38 -12.57 15.58
CA ILE A 50 1.31 -11.61 14.97
C ILE A 50 1.65 -12.04 13.54
N GLU A 51 1.87 -13.33 13.31
CA GLU A 51 2.24 -13.83 11.98
C GLU A 51 1.07 -13.71 11.00
N ILE A 52 -0.14 -14.07 11.45
CA ILE A 52 -1.37 -13.89 10.65
C ILE A 52 -1.59 -12.40 10.34
N PHE A 53 -1.41 -11.52 11.33
CA PHE A 53 -1.48 -10.08 11.13
C PHE A 53 -0.48 -9.61 10.08
N GLN A 54 0.79 -10.03 10.18
CA GLN A 54 1.85 -9.66 9.23
C GLN A 54 1.53 -10.10 7.80
N MET A 55 1.03 -11.33 7.62
CA MET A 55 0.68 -11.84 6.29
C MET A 55 -0.51 -11.10 5.68
N THR A 56 -1.51 -10.75 6.49
CA THR A 56 -2.74 -10.08 6.03
C THR A 56 -2.54 -8.59 5.80
N ILE A 57 -1.78 -7.90 6.67
CA ILE A 57 -1.50 -6.47 6.54
C ILE A 57 -0.64 -6.17 5.32
N VAL A 58 0.26 -7.07 4.92
CA VAL A 58 1.04 -6.93 3.67
C VAL A 58 0.12 -6.84 2.45
N VAL A 59 -0.92 -7.67 2.38
CA VAL A 59 -1.91 -7.62 1.29
C VAL A 59 -2.71 -6.30 1.37
N ALA A 60 -3.16 -5.94 2.57
CA ALA A 60 -3.94 -4.72 2.80
C ALA A 60 -3.18 -3.45 2.36
N LEU A 61 -1.94 -3.29 2.84
CA LEU A 61 -1.08 -2.14 2.55
C LEU A 61 -0.68 -2.10 1.08
N SER A 62 -0.33 -3.24 0.48
CA SER A 62 -0.02 -3.33 -0.94
C SER A 62 -1.18 -2.83 -1.80
N SER A 63 -2.40 -3.29 -1.50
CA SER A 63 -3.59 -2.84 -2.22
C SER A 63 -3.91 -1.36 -2.00
N ALA A 64 -3.76 -0.87 -0.76
CA ALA A 64 -4.00 0.53 -0.42
C ALA A 64 -3.04 1.48 -1.14
N VAL A 65 -1.73 1.18 -1.11
CA VAL A 65 -0.71 1.99 -1.79
C VAL A 65 -1.00 2.10 -3.29
N LEU A 66 -1.33 0.97 -3.94
CA LEU A 66 -1.65 0.96 -5.37
C LEU A 66 -2.95 1.73 -5.68
N LEU A 67 -4.00 1.53 -4.88
CA LEU A 67 -5.28 2.21 -5.08
C LEU A 67 -5.13 3.72 -4.95
N VAL A 68 -4.48 4.19 -3.88
CA VAL A 68 -4.26 5.62 -3.63
C VAL A 68 -3.37 6.23 -4.72
N SER A 69 -2.39 5.48 -5.22
CA SER A 69 -1.56 5.90 -6.37
C SER A 69 -2.41 6.09 -7.63
N LEU A 70 -3.26 5.12 -7.97
CA LEU A 70 -4.13 5.22 -9.14
C LEU A 70 -5.13 6.38 -9.07
N MET A 71 -5.62 6.69 -7.87
CA MET A 71 -6.56 7.78 -7.64
C MET A 71 -5.89 9.16 -7.51
N ASN A 72 -4.55 9.23 -7.54
CA ASN A 72 -3.79 10.41 -7.14
C ASN A 72 -4.19 10.95 -5.75
N GLY A 73 -4.72 10.09 -4.88
CA GLY A 73 -5.33 10.48 -3.60
C GLY A 73 -4.33 10.61 -2.44
N HIS A 74 -3.07 10.90 -2.73
CA HIS A 74 -2.07 11.09 -1.67
C HIS A 74 -2.48 12.29 -0.83
N ALA A 75 -2.49 12.12 0.50
CA ALA A 75 -2.95 13.15 1.41
C ALA A 75 -2.19 14.47 1.17
N THR A 76 -2.87 15.45 0.60
CA THR A 76 -2.38 16.82 0.48
C THR A 76 -2.87 17.63 1.66
N VAL A 77 -1.98 18.39 2.28
CA VAL A 77 -2.37 19.30 3.36
C VAL A 77 -2.97 20.55 2.71
N ASP A 78 -4.28 20.53 2.48
CA ASP A 78 -5.01 21.62 1.79
C ASP A 78 -4.84 22.98 2.49
N MET A 79 -4.59 22.99 3.81
CA MET A 79 -4.26 24.22 4.55
C MET A 79 -2.98 24.91 4.03
N ILE A 80 -1.99 24.13 3.59
CA ILE A 80 -0.70 24.63 3.07
C ILE A 80 -0.81 24.83 1.55
N VAL A 81 -1.38 23.85 0.84
CA VAL A 81 -1.45 23.86 -0.62
C VAL A 81 -2.48 24.88 -1.13
N GLY A 82 -3.58 25.07 -0.41
CA GLY A 82 -4.67 25.96 -0.79
C GLY A 82 -4.28 27.44 -0.84
N ARG A 83 -3.28 27.87 -0.07
CA ARG A 83 -2.76 29.25 -0.06
C ARG A 83 -1.58 29.48 -1.00
N ALA A 84 -1.07 28.43 -1.65
CA ALA A 84 0.11 28.48 -2.48
C ALA A 84 -0.21 28.96 -3.91
N SER A 85 0.76 29.62 -4.56
CA SER A 85 0.65 29.97 -5.98
C SER A 85 0.62 28.70 -6.87
N ASP A 86 0.08 28.80 -8.09
CA ASP A 86 0.00 27.64 -9.00
C ASP A 86 1.38 27.05 -9.32
N ARG A 87 2.41 27.89 -9.40
CA ARG A 87 3.82 27.44 -9.55
C ARG A 87 4.28 26.62 -8.33
N THR A 88 3.98 27.09 -7.13
CA THR A 88 4.34 26.40 -5.89
C THR A 88 3.59 25.07 -5.75
N LYS A 89 2.30 25.03 -6.10
CA LYS A 89 1.50 23.79 -6.11
C LYS A 89 2.10 22.76 -7.06
N PHE A 90 2.49 23.20 -8.26
CA PHE A 90 3.16 22.33 -9.22
C PHE A 90 4.50 21.79 -8.68
N LEU A 91 5.36 22.66 -8.15
CA LEU A 91 6.65 22.25 -7.58
C LEU A 91 6.48 21.26 -6.43
N LEU A 92 5.56 21.53 -5.51
CA LEU A 92 5.30 20.66 -4.37
C LEU A 92 4.77 19.29 -4.82
N ALA A 93 3.90 19.25 -5.83
CA ALA A 93 3.44 18.01 -6.44
C ALA A 93 4.58 17.23 -7.12
N GLN A 94 5.49 17.89 -7.83
CA GLN A 94 6.65 17.22 -8.44
C GLN A 94 7.62 16.69 -7.38
N ILE A 95 7.92 17.47 -6.33
CA ILE A 95 8.77 17.02 -5.22
C ILE A 95 8.16 15.79 -4.55
N GLY A 96 6.85 15.81 -4.27
CA GLY A 96 6.15 14.66 -3.69
C GLY A 96 6.24 13.41 -4.58
N ARG A 97 6.05 13.56 -5.90
CA ARG A 97 6.18 12.43 -6.85
C ARG A 97 7.60 11.86 -6.86
N VAL A 98 8.62 12.70 -6.90
CA VAL A 98 10.03 12.25 -6.86
C VAL A 98 10.33 11.55 -5.54
N ALA A 99 9.93 12.15 -4.41
CA ALA A 99 10.14 11.56 -3.10
C ALA A 99 9.48 10.18 -2.97
N LEU A 100 8.25 10.03 -3.42
CA LEU A 100 7.55 8.74 -3.43
C LEU A 100 8.18 7.74 -4.41
N ALA A 101 8.57 8.17 -5.61
CA ALA A 101 9.25 7.32 -6.58
C ALA A 101 10.58 6.77 -6.02
N ILE A 102 11.38 7.63 -5.40
CA ILE A 102 12.65 7.23 -4.76
C ILE A 102 12.38 6.31 -3.59
N THR A 103 11.45 6.66 -2.70
CA THR A 103 11.16 5.87 -1.49
C THR A 103 10.71 4.45 -1.85
N PHE A 104 9.69 4.32 -2.72
CA PHE A 104 9.22 3.01 -3.14
C PHE A 104 10.24 2.28 -4.01
N GLY A 105 11.06 3.00 -4.80
CA GLY A 105 12.14 2.41 -5.59
C GLY A 105 13.23 1.79 -4.72
N LEU A 106 13.66 2.50 -3.67
CA LEU A 106 14.65 1.98 -2.70
C LEU A 106 14.09 0.80 -1.91
N ILE A 107 12.84 0.87 -1.46
CA ILE A 107 12.18 -0.23 -0.76
C ILE A 107 12.06 -1.45 -1.68
N ALA A 108 11.64 -1.28 -2.93
CA ALA A 108 11.54 -2.37 -3.89
C ALA A 108 12.91 -3.00 -4.18
N PHE A 109 13.93 -2.17 -4.45
CA PHE A 109 15.29 -2.64 -4.71
C PHE A 109 15.86 -3.43 -3.53
N GLY A 110 15.79 -2.87 -2.31
CA GLY A 110 16.24 -3.55 -1.10
C GLY A 110 15.45 -4.84 -0.84
N SER A 111 14.14 -4.82 -1.07
CA SER A 111 13.30 -6.01 -0.89
C SER A 111 13.61 -7.11 -1.92
N ILE A 112 13.93 -6.75 -3.17
CA ILE A 112 14.38 -7.70 -4.20
C ILE A 112 15.72 -8.30 -3.82
N TRP A 113 16.66 -7.48 -3.35
CA TRP A 113 17.96 -7.94 -2.86
C TRP A 113 17.77 -8.98 -1.76
N VAL A 114 17.03 -8.62 -0.71
CA VAL A 114 16.73 -9.50 0.42
C VAL A 114 16.02 -10.77 -0.05
N ALA A 115 15.04 -10.65 -0.96
CA ALA A 115 14.35 -11.81 -1.51
C ALA A 115 15.27 -12.75 -2.29
N TYR A 116 16.27 -12.22 -3.01
CA TYR A 116 17.25 -13.01 -3.74
C TYR A 116 18.14 -13.81 -2.78
N ASP A 117 18.65 -13.16 -1.73
CA ASP A 117 19.51 -13.80 -0.73
C ASP A 117 18.77 -14.90 0.05
N LEU A 118 17.47 -14.70 0.31
CA LEU A 118 16.63 -15.59 1.12
C LEU A 118 15.78 -16.57 0.29
N TRP A 119 15.84 -16.51 -1.04
CA TRP A 119 15.10 -17.44 -1.90
C TRP A 119 15.46 -18.91 -1.66
N PRO A 120 16.74 -19.29 -1.45
CA PRO A 120 17.13 -20.68 -1.24
C PRO A 120 16.72 -21.25 0.13
N THR A 121 16.50 -20.41 1.14
CA THR A 121 16.39 -20.83 2.55
C THR A 121 14.98 -21.27 2.96
N THR A 122 13.99 -21.21 2.06
CA THR A 122 12.58 -21.54 2.34
C THR A 122 12.07 -20.97 3.68
N GLU A 123 12.28 -19.67 3.89
CA GLU A 123 11.86 -19.00 5.14
C GLU A 123 10.40 -19.28 5.51
N MET A 124 10.22 -19.70 6.76
CA MET A 124 8.93 -19.97 7.40
C MET A 124 8.78 -19.06 8.61
N THR A 125 7.54 -18.77 9.00
CA THR A 125 7.29 -18.14 10.30
C THR A 125 7.53 -19.12 11.46
N GLU A 126 7.87 -18.62 12.63
CA GLU A 126 8.33 -19.44 13.77
C GLU A 126 7.19 -20.28 14.38
N LEU A 127 5.99 -19.71 14.50
CA LEU A 127 4.88 -20.33 15.23
C LEU A 127 3.97 -21.16 14.32
N LEU A 128 3.56 -20.59 13.19
CA LEU A 128 2.62 -21.23 12.26
C LEU A 128 3.32 -21.89 11.07
N SER A 129 4.64 -21.76 10.94
CA SER A 129 5.40 -22.31 9.81
C SER A 129 4.85 -21.87 8.45
N ILE A 130 4.38 -20.62 8.36
CA ILE A 130 3.84 -20.07 7.12
C ILE A 130 4.99 -19.65 6.22
N ARG A 131 4.98 -20.07 4.95
CA ARG A 131 5.97 -19.63 3.97
C ARG A 131 5.84 -18.14 3.68
N VAL A 132 6.91 -17.38 3.93
CA VAL A 132 6.93 -15.90 3.82
C VAL A 132 7.10 -15.40 2.39
N ALA A 133 7.77 -16.17 1.53
CA ALA A 133 8.10 -15.82 0.16
C ALA A 133 6.94 -15.22 -0.69
N PRO A 134 5.72 -15.79 -0.75
CA PRO A 134 4.64 -15.22 -1.57
C PRO A 134 4.20 -13.83 -1.10
N PHE A 135 4.13 -13.60 0.22
CA PHE A 135 3.75 -12.29 0.78
C PHE A 135 4.82 -11.24 0.51
N ARG A 136 6.10 -11.64 0.59
CA ARG A 136 7.23 -10.79 0.21
C ARG A 136 7.13 -10.35 -1.26
N LEU A 137 6.79 -11.27 -2.17
CA LEU A 137 6.60 -10.94 -3.59
C LEU A 137 5.44 -9.96 -3.81
N VAL A 138 4.31 -10.14 -3.12
CA VAL A 138 3.17 -9.19 -3.19
C VAL A 138 3.64 -7.78 -2.83
N TRP A 139 4.39 -7.63 -1.73
CA TRP A 139 4.93 -6.34 -1.31
C TRP A 139 5.92 -5.74 -2.32
N ILE A 140 6.84 -6.56 -2.84
CA ILE A 140 7.83 -6.13 -3.84
C ILE A 140 7.14 -5.61 -5.10
N ILE A 141 6.16 -6.37 -5.61
CA ILE A 141 5.40 -5.99 -6.81
C ILE A 141 4.66 -4.69 -6.57
N ALA A 142 4.00 -4.52 -5.42
CA ALA A 142 3.28 -3.30 -5.09
C ALA A 142 4.21 -2.08 -5.02
N CYS A 143 5.37 -2.21 -4.35
CA CYS A 143 6.37 -1.14 -4.27
C CYS A 143 6.94 -0.80 -5.65
N ALA A 144 7.27 -1.80 -6.47
CA ALA A 144 7.81 -1.59 -7.81
C ALA A 144 6.79 -0.86 -8.71
N LEU A 145 5.53 -1.29 -8.68
CA LEU A 145 4.45 -0.64 -9.44
C LEU A 145 4.18 0.79 -8.96
N ALA A 146 4.20 1.03 -7.64
CA ALA A 146 4.08 2.37 -7.08
C ALA A 146 5.24 3.28 -7.52
N ALA A 147 6.48 2.80 -7.43
CA ALA A 147 7.67 3.53 -7.87
C ALA A 147 7.58 3.91 -9.35
N LEU A 148 7.20 2.96 -10.21
CA LEU A 148 7.00 3.18 -11.65
C LEU A 148 5.88 4.20 -11.91
N HIS A 149 4.77 4.10 -11.17
CA HIS A 149 3.66 5.03 -11.29
C HIS A 149 4.10 6.47 -11.01
N PHE A 150 4.80 6.71 -9.90
CA PHE A 150 5.27 8.05 -9.54
C PHE A 150 6.37 8.57 -10.46
N ALA A 151 7.31 7.71 -10.88
CA ALA A 151 8.32 8.08 -11.86
C ALA A 151 7.67 8.52 -13.19
N ALA A 152 6.69 7.75 -13.68
CA ALA A 152 5.94 8.11 -14.88
C ALA A 152 5.09 9.38 -14.69
N ALA A 153 4.50 9.59 -13.51
CA ALA A 153 3.76 10.81 -13.18
C ALA A 153 4.66 12.05 -13.09
N PHE A 154 5.89 11.90 -12.61
CA PHE A 154 6.90 12.96 -12.59
C PHE A 154 7.35 13.33 -14.01
N VAL A 155 7.73 12.35 -14.84
CA VAL A 155 8.15 12.59 -16.22
C VAL A 155 7.03 13.23 -17.04
N ARG A 156 5.77 12.79 -16.88
CA ARG A 156 4.61 13.42 -17.52
C ARG A 156 4.36 14.83 -17.00
N GLY A 157 4.69 15.13 -15.74
CA GLY A 157 4.60 16.45 -15.15
C GLY A 157 5.59 17.44 -15.77
N LEU A 158 6.82 17.00 -16.03
CA LEU A 158 7.87 17.84 -16.65
C LEU A 158 7.64 18.11 -18.15
N ARG A 159 6.89 17.25 -18.83
CA ARG A 159 6.59 17.40 -20.26
C ARG A 159 5.41 18.33 -20.55
N ARG A 160 4.69 18.78 -19.52
CA ARG A 160 3.59 19.74 -19.62
C ARG A 160 4.11 21.13 -19.31
#